data_AF-A0A931V3W4-F1
#
_entry.id   AF-A0A931V3W4-F1
#
_cell.length_a   1.000
_cell.length_b   1.000
_cell.length_c   1.000
_cell.angle_alpha   90.00
_cell.angle_beta   90.00
_cell.angle_gamma   90.00
#
_symmetry.space_group_name_H-M   'P 1'
#
loop_
_entity.id
_entity.type
_entity.pdbx_description
1 polymer ?
#
loop_
_entity_poly.entity_id
_entity_poly.type
_entity_poly.pdbx_seq_one_letter_code
_entity_poly.pdbx_strand_id
1 'polypeptide(L)'
;MALRGAKKHYRIEEIDRRHFNATARLCGLGTDMDGIIEEVVSNTPRVIDEVAAALPSGFPKAVFEAVTKGLKKSKEALARGVAAG
;
A
#
# COMPACT_ATOMS: atom_id res chain seq x y z
N MET A 1 -2.74 -13.71 4.47
CA MET A 1 -1.76 -13.23 3.48
C MET A 1 -0.38 -13.15 4.15
N ALA A 2 0.72 -13.42 3.44
CA ALA A 2 2.07 -13.30 3.99
C ALA A 2 3.05 -12.80 2.92
N LEU A 3 3.87 -11.80 3.24
CA LEU A 3 4.95 -11.34 2.36
C LEU A 3 6.18 -12.22 2.57
N ARG A 4 6.77 -12.71 1.47
CA ARG A 4 7.99 -13.54 1.50
C ARG A 4 9.21 -12.63 1.57
N GLY A 5 9.83 -12.53 2.75
CA GLY A 5 11.09 -11.84 3.00
C GLY A 5 12.10 -12.75 3.70
N ALA A 6 13.14 -12.17 4.30
CA ALA A 6 14.05 -12.92 5.19
C ALA A 6 13.30 -13.58 6.37
N LYS A 7 12.17 -12.99 6.79
CA LYS A 7 11.14 -13.60 7.63
C LYS A 7 9.78 -13.40 6.95
N LYS A 8 8.81 -14.28 7.20
CA LYS A 8 7.44 -14.10 6.71
C LYS A 8 6.75 -13.02 7.56
N HIS A 9 6.23 -11.97 6.91
CA HIS A 9 5.46 -10.92 7.59
C HIS A 9 3.96 -11.14 7.34
N TYR A 10 3.21 -11.30 8.43
CA TYR A 10 1.78 -11.66 8.40
C TYR A 10 0.85 -10.51 8.80
N ARG A 11 1.36 -9.54 9.58
CA ARG A 11 0.58 -8.39 10.04
C ARG A 11 0.65 -7.29 9.00
N ILE A 12 -0.45 -7.09 8.29
CA ILE A 12 -0.56 -6.09 7.21
C ILE A 12 -0.15 -4.69 7.68
N GLU A 13 -0.46 -4.34 8.93
CA GLU A 13 -0.12 -3.04 9.51
C GLU A 13 1.38 -2.82 9.76
N GLU A 14 2.18 -3.89 9.75
CA GLU A 14 3.64 -3.85 9.90
C GLU A 14 4.35 -3.96 8.54
N ILE A 15 3.62 -4.17 7.44
CA ILE A 15 4.20 -4.27 6.10
C ILE A 15 4.49 -2.86 5.57
N ASP A 16 5.73 -2.65 5.15
CA ASP A 16 6.24 -1.41 4.55
C ASP A 16 7.02 -1.70 3.25
N ARG A 17 7.56 -0.65 2.62
CA ARG A 17 8.36 -0.73 1.38
C ARG A 17 9.54 -1.71 1.48
N ARG A 18 10.24 -1.81 2.62
CA ARG A 18 11.43 -2.67 2.77
C ARG A 18 11.06 -4.15 2.65
N HIS A 19 9.88 -4.51 3.14
CA HIS A 19 9.36 -5.87 3.02
C HIS A 19 9.10 -6.23 1.56
N PHE A 20 8.45 -5.32 0.80
CA PHE A 20 8.21 -5.50 -0.63
C PHE A 20 9.50 -5.57 -1.44
N ASN A 21 10.49 -4.73 -1.13
CA ASN A 21 11.80 -4.77 -1.80
C ASN A 21 12.54 -6.08 -1.48
N ALA A 22 12.40 -6.62 -0.26
CA ALA A 22 12.92 -7.94 0.07
C ALA A 22 12.22 -9.06 -0.72
N THR A 23 10.90 -8.97 -0.91
CA THR A 23 10.15 -9.91 -1.76
C THR A 23 10.58 -9.84 -3.22
N ALA A 24 10.79 -8.66 -3.78
CA ALA A 24 11.26 -8.52 -5.17
C ALA A 24 12.57 -9.27 -5.41
N ARG A 25 13.54 -9.11 -4.51
CA ARG A 25 14.82 -9.82 -4.57
C ARG A 25 14.68 -11.34 -4.46
N LEU A 26 13.85 -11.82 -3.52
CA LEU A 26 13.66 -13.26 -3.30
C LEU A 26 12.86 -13.95 -4.42
N CYS A 27 11.96 -13.21 -5.08
CA CYS A 27 11.11 -13.74 -6.14
C CYS A 27 11.66 -13.49 -7.55
N GLY A 28 12.83 -12.87 -7.69
CA GLY A 28 13.45 -12.60 -8.99
C GLY A 28 12.76 -11.50 -9.80
N LEU A 29 12.09 -10.56 -9.12
CA LEU A 29 11.36 -9.44 -9.76
C LEU A 29 12.21 -8.16 -9.91
N GLY A 30 13.48 -8.19 -9.52
CA GLY A 30 14.39 -7.05 -9.57
C GLY A 30 15.09 -6.78 -8.23
N THR A 31 15.80 -5.65 -8.16
CA THR A 31 16.53 -5.20 -6.95
C THR A 31 15.59 -4.70 -5.84
N ASP A 32 14.42 -4.22 -6.24
CA ASP A 32 13.39 -3.59 -5.42
C ASP A 32 12.04 -3.63 -6.18
N MET A 33 11.00 -3.04 -5.59
CA MET A 33 9.69 -2.88 -6.21
C MET A 33 9.30 -1.41 -6.29
N ASP A 34 10.27 -0.50 -6.31
CA ASP A 34 10.05 0.94 -6.06
C ASP A 34 9.15 1.56 -7.13
N GLY A 35 9.31 1.19 -8.41
CA GLY A 35 8.45 1.70 -9.49
C GLY A 35 6.97 1.38 -9.29
N ILE A 36 6.64 0.13 -8.91
CA ILE A 36 5.25 -0.27 -8.61
C ILE A 36 4.76 0.44 -7.35
N ILE A 37 5.61 0.54 -6.33
CA ILE A 37 5.25 1.19 -5.06
C ILE A 37 4.95 2.68 -5.30
N GLU A 38 5.75 3.37 -6.10
CA GLU A 38 5.57 4.79 -6.43
C GLU A 38 4.30 5.03 -7.25
N GLU A 39 4.01 4.17 -8.21
CA GLU A 39 2.75 4.21 -8.95
C GLU A 39 1.55 4.04 -8.02
N VAL A 40 1.57 3.06 -7.11
CA VAL A 40 0.48 2.84 -6.15
C VAL A 40 0.34 4.03 -5.20
N VAL A 41 1.45 4.52 -4.65
CA VAL A 41 1.46 5.64 -3.70
C VAL A 41 0.93 6.93 -4.35
N SER A 42 1.36 7.22 -5.59
CA SER A 42 0.94 8.42 -6.33
C SER A 42 -0.52 8.35 -6.76
N ASN A 43 -1.03 7.19 -7.15
CA ASN A 43 -2.42 7.02 -7.57
C ASN A 43 -3.42 6.96 -6.40
N THR A 44 -2.99 6.55 -5.20
CA THR A 44 -3.90 6.30 -4.06
C THR A 44 -4.84 7.48 -3.74
N PRO A 45 -4.39 8.75 -3.66
CA PRO A 45 -5.30 9.87 -3.38
C PRO A 45 -6.40 10.02 -4.44
N ARG A 46 -6.02 9.99 -5.72
CA ARG A 46 -6.96 10.13 -6.84
C ARG A 46 -8.02 9.03 -6.83
N VAL A 47 -7.61 7.78 -6.63
CA VAL A 47 -8.55 6.65 -6.61
C VAL A 47 -9.54 6.74 -5.44
N ILE A 48 -9.11 7.25 -4.27
CA ILE A 48 -10.02 7.49 -3.15
C ILE A 48 -11.11 8.49 -3.55
N ASP A 49 -10.74 9.59 -4.20
CA ASP A 49 -11.68 10.63 -4.62
C ASP A 49 -12.63 10.14 -5.73
N GLU A 50 -12.11 9.41 -6.72
CA GLU A 50 -12.90 8.80 -7.79
C GLU A 50 -13.92 7.79 -7.25
N VAL A 51 -13.51 6.92 -6.33
CA VAL A 51 -14.41 5.96 -5.70
C VAL A 51 -15.45 6.70 -4.83
N ALA A 52 -15.05 7.72 -4.07
CA ALA A 52 -15.98 8.53 -3.27
C ALA A 52 -17.12 9.11 -4.13
N ALA A 53 -16.78 9.62 -5.32
CA ALA A 53 -17.73 10.20 -6.25
C ALA A 53 -18.64 9.16 -6.93
N ALA A 54 -18.19 7.91 -7.03
CA ALA A 54 -18.92 6.82 -7.67
C ALA A 54 -19.84 6.02 -6.72
N LEU A 55 -19.82 6.32 -5.42
CA LEU A 55 -20.64 5.57 -4.45
C LEU A 55 -22.14 5.79 -4.70
N PRO A 56 -22.97 4.73 -4.65
CA PRO A 56 -24.40 4.87 -4.78
C PRO A 56 -25.01 5.61 -3.58
N SER A 57 -26.17 6.22 -3.79
CA SER A 57 -26.96 6.79 -2.70
C SER A 57 -27.26 5.73 -1.64
N GLY A 58 -27.12 6.09 -0.36
CA GLY A 58 -27.32 5.18 0.77
C GLY A 58 -26.11 4.30 1.12
N PHE A 59 -24.97 4.42 0.42
CA PHE A 59 -23.76 3.70 0.81
C PHE A 59 -23.31 4.09 2.24
N PRO A 60 -22.98 3.11 3.11
CA PRO A 60 -22.56 3.42 4.48
C PRO A 60 -21.26 4.22 4.54
N LYS A 61 -21.36 5.50 4.88
CA LYS A 61 -20.21 6.42 5.02
C LYS A 61 -19.13 5.87 5.95
N ALA A 62 -19.53 5.27 7.08
CA ALA A 62 -18.59 4.70 8.06
C ALA A 62 -17.71 3.57 7.46
N VAL A 63 -18.25 2.77 6.53
CA VAL A 63 -17.47 1.72 5.86
C VAL A 63 -16.43 2.34 4.93
N PHE A 64 -16.83 3.33 4.13
CA PHE A 64 -15.90 4.04 3.24
C PHE A 64 -14.78 4.73 4.02
N GLU A 65 -15.12 5.40 5.11
CA GLU A 65 -14.14 6.06 5.98
C GLU A 65 -13.17 5.07 6.64
N ALA A 66 -13.67 3.94 7.14
CA ALA A 66 -12.82 2.93 7.74
C ALA A 66 -11.81 2.33 6.74
N VAL A 67 -12.29 1.99 5.53
CA VAL A 67 -11.44 1.43 4.47
C VAL A 67 -10.41 2.45 3.99
N THR A 68 -10.84 3.67 3.67
CA THR A 68 -9.93 4.71 3.16
C THR A 68 -8.94 5.19 4.22
N LYS A 69 -9.29 5.18 5.50
CA LYS A 69 -8.35 5.41 6.61
C LYS A 69 -7.24 4.36 6.62
N GLY A 70 -7.60 3.08 6.51
CA GLY A 70 -6.64 1.98 6.40
C GLY A 70 -5.74 2.11 5.17
N LEU A 71 -6.34 2.41 4.02
CA LEU A 71 -5.61 2.59 2.75
C LEU A 71 -4.60 3.75 2.83
N LYS A 72 -4.99 4.91 3.39
CA LYS A 72 -4.10 6.06 3.60
C LYS A 72 -2.92 5.70 4.52
N LYS A 73 -3.16 4.98 5.61
CA LYS A 73 -2.10 4.50 6.52
C LYS A 73 -1.11 3.57 5.79
N SER A 74 -1.60 2.66 4.95
CA SER A 74 -0.75 1.78 4.15
C SER A 74 0.07 2.56 3.10
N LYS A 75 -0.55 3.54 2.42
CA LYS A 75 0.16 4.45 1.49
C LYS A 75 1.31 5.16 2.20
N GLU A 76 1.08 5.70 3.39
CA GLU A 76 2.14 6.36 4.18
C GLU A 76 3.26 5.39 4.56
N ALA A 77 2.94 4.15 4.96
CA ALA A 77 3.95 3.13 5.26
C ALA A 77 4.82 2.80 4.04
N LEU A 78 4.23 2.74 2.86
CA LEU A 78 4.94 2.54 1.59
C LEU A 78 5.79 3.76 1.18
N ALA A 79 5.30 4.97 1.44
CA ALA A 79 5.98 6.21 1.11
C ALA A 79 7.20 6.49 2.02
N ARG A 80 7.16 6.09 3.30
CA ARG A 80 8.25 6.32 4.26
C ARG A 80 9.56 5.61 3.93
N GLY A 81 9.55 4.61 3.04
CA GLY A 81 10.74 3.81 2.75
C GLY A 81 11.72 4.42 1.73
N VAL A 82 11.46 5.64 1.22
CA VAL A 82 12.43 6.37 0.40
C VAL A 82 13.63 6.67 1.30
N ALA A 83 14.78 6.04 1.04
CA ALA A 83 16.01 6.38 1.71
C ALA A 83 16.30 7.87 1.46
N ALA A 84 16.43 8.65 2.54
CA ALA A 84 17.12 9.91 2.46
C ALA A 84 18.61 9.60 2.22
N GLY A 85 19.08 9.79 0.99
CA GLY A 85 20.51 9.77 0.63
C GLY A 85 21.15 8.40 0.56
#